data_AF-J4GN17-F1
#
_entry.id   AF-J4GN17-F1
#
_cell.length_a   1.000
_cell.length_b   1.000
_cell.length_c   1.000
_cell.angle_alpha   90.00
_cell.angle_beta   90.00
_cell.angle_gamma   90.00
#
_symmetry.space_group_name_H-M   'P 1'
#
loop_
_entity.id
_entity.type
_entity.pdbx_description
1 polymer ?
#
loop_
_entity_poly.entity_id
_entity_poly.type
_entity_poly.pdbx_seq_one_letter_code
_entity_poly.pdbx_strand_id
1 'polypeptide(L)'
;MAPPAATLPQPTDEAIFLSKFSKANGTPVNKGSYEVSENYEGKYQFAPIEEAQVSRAMIKRYFNMMYERAVSDVVIIGAGSAGLSCAYHLAKSRPDLKVTIIEAGVAPGGGAWLGGQLMTPMVVRKPADRFLTEIGVPFEDEGAFVVVKHAALFTSTILSRVLSMPNVVLMNATAVEDLIVREDFAGRQRVAGVVTNWTLVALNHDTQSCMDPNVITAPVIITATGHDGPMGAFSAKRLVSMGLLKELGNMRGLDMNRAEPAIVNGTREVAPGLIMTGMELSEHDGSNRMGPTFGAMMASGVKAAHEAIRIFETAQIVDGKVVG
;
A
#
# COMPACT_ATOMS: atom_id res chain seq x y z
N MET A 1 56.72 30.48 11.96
CA MET A 1 56.35 29.37 11.06
C MET A 1 55.50 28.37 11.84
N ALA A 2 54.26 28.19 11.42
CA ALA A 2 53.40 27.07 11.78
C ALA A 2 52.86 26.51 10.45
N PRO A 3 52.77 25.18 10.25
CA PRO A 3 52.43 24.60 8.95
C PRO A 3 50.92 24.74 8.67
N PRO A 4 50.48 24.77 7.40
CA PRO A 4 49.07 24.75 7.07
C PRO A 4 48.51 23.33 7.28
N ALA A 5 47.37 23.24 7.96
CA ALA A 5 46.63 21.99 8.11
C ALA A 5 46.04 21.59 6.74
N ALA A 6 46.36 20.39 6.28
CA ALA A 6 45.80 19.82 5.07
C ALA A 6 44.29 19.57 5.25
N THR A 7 43.47 20.18 4.39
CA THR A 7 42.05 19.86 4.28
C THR A 7 41.88 18.58 3.49
N LEU A 8 41.49 17.50 4.16
CA LEU A 8 40.99 16.30 3.50
C LEU A 8 39.60 16.60 2.89
N PRO A 9 39.29 16.11 1.68
CA PRO A 9 37.96 16.29 1.09
C PRO A 9 36.92 15.59 1.97
N GLN A 10 35.93 16.34 2.44
CA GLN A 10 34.74 15.74 3.04
C GLN A 10 33.93 15.08 1.93
N PRO A 11 33.47 13.82 2.09
CA PRO A 11 32.55 13.21 1.14
C PRO A 11 31.24 14.01 1.15
N THR A 12 30.70 14.31 -0.03
CA THR A 12 29.37 14.92 -0.15
C THR A 12 28.30 13.98 0.38
N ASP A 13 27.25 14.52 1.01
CA ASP A 13 26.17 13.78 1.67
C ASP A 13 25.48 12.72 0.77
N GLU A 14 25.58 12.85 -0.56
CA GLU A 14 25.09 11.86 -1.53
C GLU A 14 25.80 10.50 -1.45
N ALA A 15 27.11 10.47 -1.18
CA ALA A 15 27.87 9.21 -1.13
C ALA A 15 27.54 8.35 0.10
N ILE A 16 27.03 8.97 1.17
CA ILE A 16 26.64 8.31 2.42
C ILE A 16 25.25 7.66 2.30
N PHE A 17 24.39 8.18 1.42
CA PHE A 17 23.02 7.69 1.25
C PHE A 17 22.96 6.43 0.37
N LEU A 18 23.70 6.39 -0.74
CA LEU A 18 23.67 5.28 -1.70
C LEU A 18 24.37 3.99 -1.19
N SER A 19 25.34 4.09 -0.30
CA SER A 19 26.08 2.92 0.21
C SER A 19 25.33 2.10 1.27
N LYS A 20 24.18 2.57 1.77
CA LYS A 20 23.42 1.90 2.85
C LYS A 20 22.33 0.93 2.38
N PHE A 21 21.94 0.95 1.12
CA PHE A 21 20.83 0.15 0.63
C PHE A 21 21.23 -1.22 0.05
N SER A 22 22.53 -1.55 -0.06
CA SER A 22 22.97 -2.85 -0.61
C SER A 22 23.34 -3.92 0.44
N LYS A 23 23.16 -3.67 1.74
CA LYS A 23 23.45 -4.69 2.76
C LYS A 23 22.19 -5.43 3.20
N ALA A 24 21.96 -6.57 2.55
CA ALA A 24 21.16 -7.65 3.08
C ALA A 24 21.69 -8.09 4.47
N ASN A 25 20.78 -8.40 5.39
CA ASN A 25 20.96 -8.94 6.74
C ASN A 25 22.08 -8.31 7.59
N GLY A 26 21.67 -7.38 8.47
CA GLY A 26 22.36 -7.07 9.72
C GLY A 26 23.83 -6.68 9.54
N THR A 27 24.11 -5.47 9.06
CA THR A 27 25.49 -4.96 9.14
C THR A 27 25.81 -4.72 10.62
N PRO A 28 26.81 -5.39 11.21
CA PRO A 28 27.16 -5.16 12.59
C PRO A 28 27.72 -3.73 12.70
N VAL A 29 26.96 -2.85 13.34
CA VAL A 29 27.51 -1.58 13.83
C VAL A 29 28.35 -1.97 15.04
N ASN A 30 29.67 -1.96 14.86
CA ASN A 30 30.65 -2.36 15.87
C ASN A 30 30.42 -1.57 17.17
N LYS A 31 29.78 -2.20 18.16
CA LYS A 31 29.47 -1.63 19.48
C LYS A 31 29.52 -2.75 20.52
N GLY A 32 30.71 -3.00 21.06
CA GLY A 32 30.93 -3.86 22.23
C GLY A 32 30.59 -5.34 22.03
N SER A 33 31.25 -6.22 22.78
CA SER A 33 30.74 -7.57 23.02
C SER A 33 29.75 -7.50 24.18
N TYR A 34 28.50 -7.92 23.97
CA TYR A 34 27.51 -8.05 25.03
C TYR A 34 27.45 -9.51 25.49
N GLU A 35 27.34 -9.74 26.79
CA GLU A 35 26.99 -11.07 27.31
C GLU A 35 25.52 -11.36 26.97
N VAL A 36 25.28 -12.40 26.18
CA VAL A 36 23.95 -12.90 25.79
C VAL A 36 23.93 -14.42 25.97
N SER A 37 22.77 -14.98 26.27
CA SER A 37 22.60 -16.43 26.52
C SER A 37 21.25 -16.91 26.00
N GLU A 38 21.27 -17.87 25.08
CA GLU A 38 20.09 -18.60 24.63
C GLU A 38 20.01 -19.92 25.40
N ASN A 39 19.52 -19.85 26.63
CA ASN A 39 19.38 -21.02 27.50
C ASN A 39 17.96 -21.06 28.10
N TYR A 40 17.16 -22.01 27.63
CA TYR A 40 15.76 -22.19 28.04
C TYR A 40 15.57 -22.89 29.40
N GLU A 41 16.65 -23.30 30.07
CA GLU A 41 16.63 -23.91 31.42
C GLU A 41 16.73 -22.84 32.54
N GLY A 42 16.34 -21.60 32.25
CA GLY A 42 16.32 -20.49 33.23
C GLY A 42 17.56 -19.60 33.23
N LYS A 43 18.46 -19.72 32.24
CA LYS A 43 19.62 -18.83 32.07
C LYS A 43 19.55 -18.00 30.78
N TYR A 44 18.35 -17.71 30.30
CA TYR A 44 18.15 -16.89 29.10
C TYR A 44 18.50 -15.43 29.40
N GLN A 45 19.31 -14.80 28.55
CA GLN A 45 19.77 -13.42 28.74
C GLN A 45 19.84 -12.68 27.40
N PHE A 46 19.08 -11.60 27.28
CA PHE A 46 19.23 -10.62 26.20
C PHE A 46 20.38 -9.66 26.49
N ALA A 47 20.88 -9.00 25.44
CA ALA A 47 21.76 -7.85 25.59
C ALA A 47 21.04 -6.72 26.36
N PRO A 48 21.75 -5.92 27.18
CA PRO A 48 21.15 -4.81 27.92
C PRO A 48 20.59 -3.74 26.97
N ILE A 49 19.51 -3.09 27.37
CA ILE A 49 18.83 -2.04 26.60
C ILE A 49 18.19 -1.01 27.54
N GLU A 50 18.10 0.24 27.09
CA GLU A 50 17.40 1.35 27.77
C GLU A 50 16.14 1.73 26.99
N GLU A 51 15.06 2.14 27.67
CA GLU A 51 13.78 2.49 27.03
C GLU A 51 13.93 3.62 26.00
N ALA A 52 14.80 4.60 26.29
CA ALA A 52 15.08 5.71 25.39
C ALA A 52 15.75 5.25 24.08
N GLN A 53 16.49 4.14 24.08
CA GLN A 53 17.08 3.59 22.85
C GLN A 53 15.98 3.03 21.94
N VAL A 54 14.98 2.35 22.51
CA VAL A 54 13.82 1.82 21.78
C VAL A 54 12.99 2.96 21.20
N SER A 55 12.64 3.97 22.00
CA SER A 55 11.87 5.14 21.55
C SER A 55 12.56 5.88 20.40
N ARG A 56 13.86 6.23 20.56
CA ARG A 56 14.64 6.89 19.51
C ARG A 56 14.76 6.04 18.25
N ALA A 57 14.89 4.72 18.40
CA ALA A 57 14.98 3.81 17.25
C ALA A 57 13.71 3.82 16.40
N MET A 58 12.53 3.85 17.03
CA MET A 58 11.24 3.91 16.34
C MET A 58 11.00 5.30 15.73
N ILE A 59 11.10 6.38 16.53
CA ILE A 59 10.86 7.76 16.09
C ILE A 59 11.73 8.09 14.88
N LYS A 60 13.04 7.81 14.95
CA LYS A 60 13.96 8.12 13.85
C LYS A 60 13.54 7.45 12.54
N ARG A 61 13.16 6.16 12.59
CA ARG A 61 12.81 5.41 11.37
C ARG A 61 11.47 5.87 10.81
N TYR A 62 10.48 6.08 11.67
CA TYR A 62 9.15 6.50 11.25
C TYR A 62 9.17 7.91 10.64
N PHE A 63 9.83 8.87 11.28
CA PHE A 63 9.92 10.24 10.76
C PHE A 63 10.80 10.34 9.51
N ASN A 64 11.87 9.54 9.40
CA ASN A 64 12.63 9.46 8.15
C ASN A 64 11.76 8.91 7.02
N MET A 65 11.00 7.85 7.27
CA MET A 65 10.05 7.31 6.30
C MET A 65 9.02 8.37 5.89
N MET A 66 8.40 9.09 6.83
CA MET A 66 7.44 10.15 6.52
C MET A 66 8.08 11.27 5.69
N TYR A 67 9.29 11.71 6.06
CA TYR A 67 10.03 12.74 5.35
C TYR A 67 10.32 12.33 3.90
N GLU A 68 10.85 11.12 3.70
CA GLU A 68 11.15 10.58 2.36
C GLU A 68 9.92 10.37 1.49
N ARG A 69 8.76 10.13 2.12
CA ARG A 69 7.50 9.73 1.47
C ARG A 69 6.46 10.83 1.40
N ALA A 70 6.77 12.03 1.90
CA ALA A 70 5.97 13.24 1.66
C ALA A 70 5.76 13.49 0.15
N VAL A 71 6.73 13.06 -0.67
CA VAL A 71 6.57 12.90 -2.12
C VAL A 71 6.87 11.44 -2.49
N SER A 72 5.87 10.75 -3.03
CA SER A 72 5.95 9.36 -3.49
C SER A 72 5.68 9.28 -4.99
N ASP A 73 6.14 8.21 -5.62
CA ASP A 73 5.85 7.95 -7.04
C ASP A 73 4.44 7.38 -7.21
N VAL A 74 4.08 6.45 -6.33
CA VAL A 74 2.76 5.84 -6.29
C VAL A 74 2.26 5.73 -4.86
N VAL A 75 1.01 6.11 -4.63
CA VAL A 75 0.30 5.86 -3.36
C VAL A 75 -0.81 4.83 -3.59
N ILE A 76 -0.88 3.82 -2.74
CA ILE A 76 -1.93 2.80 -2.73
C ILE A 76 -2.78 2.99 -1.46
N ILE A 77 -4.06 3.25 -1.63
CA ILE A 77 -5.04 3.43 -0.54
C ILE A 77 -5.75 2.10 -0.30
N GLY A 78 -5.51 1.49 0.85
CA GLY A 78 -6.06 0.20 1.27
C GLY A 78 -5.14 -0.97 0.93
N ALA A 79 -4.68 -1.67 1.97
CA ALA A 79 -3.86 -2.87 1.90
C ALA A 79 -4.73 -4.15 1.92
N GLY A 80 -5.86 -4.15 1.23
CA GLY A 80 -6.67 -5.35 0.99
C GLY A 80 -6.05 -6.29 -0.06
N SER A 81 -6.74 -7.37 -0.42
CA SER A 81 -6.25 -8.32 -1.43
C SER A 81 -5.93 -7.67 -2.78
N ALA A 82 -6.75 -6.74 -3.26
CA ALA A 82 -6.48 -6.01 -4.51
C ALA A 82 -5.29 -5.04 -4.38
N GLY A 83 -5.25 -4.26 -3.30
CA GLY A 83 -4.17 -3.31 -3.05
C GLY A 83 -2.80 -3.98 -2.86
N LEU A 84 -2.74 -5.10 -2.10
CA LEU A 84 -1.52 -5.89 -1.94
C LEU A 84 -1.10 -6.59 -3.23
N SER A 85 -2.04 -7.08 -4.03
CA SER A 85 -1.76 -7.65 -5.36
C SER A 85 -1.16 -6.60 -6.30
N CYS A 86 -1.73 -5.39 -6.28
CA CYS A 86 -1.19 -4.25 -7.02
C CYS A 86 0.22 -3.89 -6.54
N ALA A 87 0.42 -3.71 -5.24
CA ALA A 87 1.71 -3.38 -4.64
C ALA A 87 2.80 -4.39 -5.01
N TYR A 88 2.50 -5.69 -4.90
CA TYR A 88 3.44 -6.75 -5.24
C TYR A 88 3.92 -6.64 -6.70
N HIS A 89 2.99 -6.56 -7.66
CA HIS A 89 3.33 -6.52 -9.07
C HIS A 89 4.03 -5.22 -9.46
N LEU A 90 3.55 -4.09 -8.95
CA LEU A 90 4.12 -2.77 -9.23
C LEU A 90 5.56 -2.68 -8.72
N ALA A 91 5.76 -2.92 -7.42
CA ALA A 91 7.08 -2.75 -6.80
C ALA A 91 8.11 -3.74 -7.33
N LYS A 92 7.69 -4.97 -7.68
CA LYS A 92 8.55 -5.97 -8.33
C LYS A 92 8.97 -5.55 -9.74
N SER A 93 8.04 -5.00 -10.52
CA SER A 93 8.30 -4.62 -11.93
C SER A 93 9.05 -3.30 -12.05
N ARG A 94 8.93 -2.43 -11.04
CA ARG A 94 9.51 -1.09 -10.99
C ARG A 94 10.20 -0.85 -9.64
N PRO A 95 11.37 -1.49 -9.41
CA PRO A 95 12.12 -1.36 -8.16
C PRO A 95 12.65 0.06 -7.92
N ASP A 96 12.65 0.91 -8.96
CA ASP A 96 12.99 2.33 -8.91
C ASP A 96 11.90 3.21 -8.27
N LEU A 97 10.63 2.77 -8.26
CA LEU A 97 9.52 3.58 -7.79
C LEU A 97 9.31 3.49 -6.29
N LYS A 98 9.11 4.65 -5.65
CA LYS A 98 8.65 4.79 -4.28
C LYS A 98 7.16 4.46 -4.18
N VAL A 99 6.86 3.23 -3.78
CA VAL A 99 5.48 2.76 -3.52
C VAL A 99 5.13 2.96 -2.05
N THR A 100 4.09 3.73 -1.78
CA THR A 100 3.61 4.05 -0.43
C THR A 100 2.20 3.51 -0.22
N ILE A 101 2.03 2.57 0.70
CA ILE A 101 0.72 1.97 1.01
C ILE A 101 0.16 2.65 2.27
N ILE A 102 -1.04 3.19 2.17
CA ILE A 102 -1.78 3.77 3.30
C ILE A 102 -2.92 2.81 3.67
N GLU A 103 -2.93 2.35 4.91
CA GLU A 103 -3.92 1.39 5.43
C GLU A 103 -4.57 1.93 6.70
N ALA A 104 -5.90 2.05 6.67
CA ALA A 104 -6.66 2.59 7.79
C ALA A 104 -6.60 1.68 9.02
N GLY A 105 -6.66 0.36 8.83
CA GLY A 105 -6.57 -0.61 9.92
C GLY A 105 -5.17 -0.67 10.54
N VAL A 106 -5.10 -1.07 11.81
CA VAL A 106 -3.82 -1.49 12.40
C VAL A 106 -3.29 -2.73 11.68
N ALA A 107 -4.17 -3.68 11.37
CA ALA A 107 -3.83 -4.88 10.62
C ALA A 107 -4.18 -4.69 9.13
N PRO A 108 -3.21 -4.79 8.20
CA PRO A 108 -3.50 -4.84 6.77
C PRO A 108 -4.15 -6.17 6.39
N GLY A 109 -4.51 -6.33 5.11
CA GLY A 109 -5.14 -7.53 4.55
C GLY A 109 -6.63 -7.35 4.25
N GLY A 110 -7.27 -6.32 4.80
CA GLY A 110 -8.69 -6.04 4.61
C GLY A 110 -9.57 -7.27 4.88
N GLY A 111 -10.51 -7.57 3.99
CA GLY A 111 -11.40 -8.71 4.10
C GLY A 111 -10.79 -10.08 3.76
N ALA A 112 -9.50 -10.15 3.40
CA ALA A 112 -8.86 -11.39 2.92
C ALA A 112 -8.29 -12.28 4.04
N TRP A 113 -8.73 -12.08 5.28
CA TRP A 113 -8.37 -12.97 6.40
C TRP A 113 -9.26 -14.21 6.51
N LEU A 114 -10.45 -14.17 5.91
CA LEU A 114 -11.46 -15.22 5.95
C LEU A 114 -12.05 -15.45 4.56
N GLY A 115 -12.73 -16.59 4.41
CA GLY A 115 -13.69 -16.84 3.33
C GLY A 115 -15.07 -16.28 3.68
N GLY A 116 -16.13 -16.94 3.20
CA GLY A 116 -17.50 -16.56 3.50
C GLY A 116 -17.93 -16.97 4.92
N GLN A 117 -18.78 -16.16 5.56
CA GLN A 117 -19.45 -16.52 6.82
C GLN A 117 -18.50 -17.00 7.93
N LEU A 118 -17.34 -16.34 8.08
CA LEU A 118 -16.27 -16.68 9.04
C LEU A 118 -15.57 -18.03 8.79
N MET A 119 -15.87 -18.72 7.68
CA MET A 119 -15.09 -19.88 7.25
C MET A 119 -13.72 -19.45 6.77
N THR A 120 -12.79 -20.40 6.65
CA THR A 120 -11.38 -20.12 6.37
C THR A 120 -10.95 -20.31 4.90
N PRO A 121 -11.48 -21.25 4.10
CA PRO A 121 -10.96 -21.49 2.75
C PRO A 121 -11.16 -20.29 1.82
N MET A 122 -10.17 -20.03 0.97
CA MET A 122 -10.21 -18.98 -0.04
C MET A 122 -10.34 -19.60 -1.43
N VAL A 123 -11.51 -19.42 -2.03
CA VAL A 123 -11.81 -19.89 -3.40
C VAL A 123 -11.30 -18.87 -4.41
N VAL A 124 -10.58 -19.37 -5.43
CA VAL A 124 -9.98 -18.56 -6.48
C VAL A 124 -10.26 -19.20 -7.84
N ARG A 125 -11.06 -18.54 -8.68
CA ARG A 125 -11.33 -18.99 -10.04
C ARG A 125 -10.11 -18.85 -10.95
N LYS A 126 -9.91 -19.80 -11.86
CA LYS A 126 -8.83 -19.72 -12.87
C LYS A 126 -9.12 -18.58 -13.87
N PRO A 127 -8.09 -17.87 -14.38
CA PRO A 127 -6.67 -18.16 -14.30
C PRO A 127 -5.90 -17.47 -13.14
N ALA A 128 -6.57 -17.04 -12.06
CA ALA A 128 -5.91 -16.34 -10.95
C ALA A 128 -5.01 -17.24 -10.08
N ASP A 129 -5.13 -18.56 -10.23
CA ASP A 129 -4.22 -19.57 -9.67
C ASP A 129 -2.76 -19.39 -10.12
N ARG A 130 -2.54 -18.80 -11.30
CA ARG A 130 -1.19 -18.43 -11.77
C ARG A 130 -0.50 -17.46 -10.81
N PHE A 131 -1.25 -16.52 -10.24
CA PHE A 131 -0.69 -15.57 -9.29
C PHE A 131 -0.37 -16.25 -7.94
N LEU A 132 -1.21 -17.18 -7.48
CA LEU A 132 -0.92 -18.00 -6.30
C LEU A 132 0.39 -18.78 -6.47
N THR A 133 0.58 -19.35 -7.67
CA THR A 133 1.81 -20.07 -8.04
C THR A 133 3.03 -19.14 -7.98
N GLU A 134 2.93 -17.94 -8.56
CA GLU A 134 4.01 -16.94 -8.57
C GLU A 134 4.48 -16.55 -7.16
N ILE A 135 3.54 -16.34 -6.23
CA ILE A 135 3.86 -15.92 -4.86
C ILE A 135 4.17 -17.09 -3.91
N GLY A 136 3.98 -18.33 -4.37
CA GLY A 136 4.24 -19.56 -3.62
C GLY A 136 3.17 -19.91 -2.59
N VAL A 137 1.90 -19.59 -2.86
CA VAL A 137 0.77 -19.99 -2.01
C VAL A 137 0.20 -21.31 -2.52
N PRO A 138 0.27 -22.40 -1.73
CA PRO A 138 -0.27 -23.69 -2.14
C PRO A 138 -1.80 -23.68 -2.16
N PHE A 139 -2.37 -24.46 -3.07
CA PHE A 139 -3.81 -24.62 -3.25
C PHE A 139 -4.16 -26.04 -3.70
N GLU A 140 -5.41 -26.41 -3.52
CA GLU A 140 -6.03 -27.62 -4.06
C GLU A 140 -6.75 -27.27 -5.37
N ASP A 141 -6.51 -28.03 -6.44
CA ASP A 141 -7.09 -27.77 -7.76
C ASP A 141 -8.42 -28.53 -7.94
N GLU A 142 -9.50 -27.79 -8.16
CA GLU A 142 -10.88 -28.29 -8.30
C GLU A 142 -11.39 -28.09 -9.75
N GLY A 143 -10.48 -28.03 -10.71
CA GLY A 143 -10.80 -27.86 -12.13
C GLY A 143 -10.95 -26.38 -12.53
N ALA A 144 -12.15 -25.82 -12.43
CA ALA A 144 -12.43 -24.43 -12.85
C ALA A 144 -11.97 -23.37 -11.83
N PHE A 145 -11.66 -23.81 -10.62
CA PHE A 145 -11.18 -22.97 -9.52
C PHE A 145 -10.18 -23.77 -8.69
N VAL A 146 -9.51 -23.06 -7.79
CA VAL A 146 -8.61 -23.63 -6.80
C VAL A 146 -8.99 -23.14 -5.40
N VAL A 147 -8.58 -23.88 -4.37
CA VAL A 147 -8.88 -23.55 -2.97
C VAL A 147 -7.59 -23.42 -2.19
N VAL A 148 -7.32 -22.22 -1.67
CA VAL A 148 -6.26 -22.02 -0.68
C VAL A 148 -6.84 -22.43 0.68
N LYS A 149 -6.13 -23.32 1.39
CA LYS A 149 -6.60 -23.91 2.66
C LYS A 149 -7.08 -22.89 3.69
N HIS A 150 -6.51 -21.69 3.68
CA HIS A 150 -6.94 -20.58 4.52
C HIS A 150 -6.65 -19.25 3.82
N ALA A 151 -7.61 -18.33 3.78
CA ALA A 151 -7.44 -16.97 3.27
C ALA A 151 -6.22 -16.23 3.87
N ALA A 152 -5.99 -16.40 5.18
CA ALA A 152 -4.81 -15.90 5.89
C ALA A 152 -3.47 -16.37 5.30
N LEU A 153 -3.41 -17.57 4.70
CA LEU A 153 -2.18 -18.06 4.06
C LEU A 153 -1.82 -17.22 2.83
N PHE A 154 -2.81 -16.90 1.99
CA PHE A 154 -2.60 -15.97 0.88
C PHE A 154 -2.16 -14.59 1.40
N THR A 155 -2.94 -14.03 2.32
CA THR A 155 -2.77 -12.64 2.79
C THR A 155 -1.44 -12.43 3.52
N SER A 156 -1.07 -13.32 4.44
CA SER A 156 0.22 -13.23 5.14
C SER A 156 1.41 -13.43 4.19
N THR A 157 1.30 -14.34 3.21
CA THR A 157 2.36 -14.59 2.24
C THR A 157 2.58 -13.37 1.36
N ILE A 158 1.54 -12.82 0.73
CA ILE A 158 1.69 -11.65 -0.13
C ILE A 158 2.16 -10.42 0.66
N LEU A 159 1.64 -10.21 1.87
CA LEU A 159 2.07 -9.12 2.73
C LEU A 159 3.56 -9.22 3.06
N SER A 160 4.05 -10.41 3.44
CA SER A 160 5.48 -10.65 3.69
C SER A 160 6.34 -10.35 2.47
N ARG A 161 5.91 -10.80 1.28
CA ARG A 161 6.63 -10.53 0.02
C ARG A 161 6.68 -9.04 -0.30
N VAL A 162 5.56 -8.33 -0.16
CA VAL A 162 5.45 -6.88 -0.41
C VAL A 162 6.33 -6.09 0.57
N LEU A 163 6.22 -6.35 1.88
CA LEU A 163 6.99 -5.64 2.92
C LEU A 163 8.49 -5.92 2.88
N SER A 164 8.91 -6.99 2.22
CA SER A 164 10.33 -7.30 2.00
C SER A 164 10.96 -6.50 0.86
N MET A 165 10.16 -5.77 0.06
CA MET A 165 10.67 -4.98 -1.07
C MET A 165 11.20 -3.63 -0.56
N PRO A 166 12.44 -3.23 -0.91
CA PRO A 166 13.09 -2.05 -0.34
C PRO A 166 12.43 -0.72 -0.75
N ASN A 167 11.66 -0.71 -1.83
CA ASN A 167 11.00 0.47 -2.38
C ASN A 167 9.56 0.64 -1.86
N VAL A 168 9.04 -0.32 -1.10
CA VAL A 168 7.70 -0.29 -0.50
C VAL A 168 7.75 0.19 0.95
N VAL A 169 6.80 1.04 1.33
CA VAL A 169 6.50 1.34 2.74
C VAL A 169 5.02 1.10 3.02
N LEU A 170 4.70 0.67 4.23
CA LEU A 170 3.33 0.55 4.73
C LEU A 170 3.13 1.50 5.90
N MET A 171 2.21 2.44 5.75
CA MET A 171 1.70 3.30 6.81
C MET A 171 0.32 2.79 7.20
N ASN A 172 0.29 1.79 8.07
CA ASN A 172 -0.93 1.28 8.68
C ASN A 172 -1.39 2.20 9.83
N ALA A 173 -2.62 1.99 10.32
CA ALA A 173 -3.30 2.90 11.25
C ALA A 173 -3.40 4.36 10.77
N THR A 174 -3.36 4.56 9.45
CA THR A 174 -3.39 5.86 8.78
C THR A 174 -4.53 5.85 7.76
N ALA A 175 -5.51 6.74 7.92
CA ALA A 175 -6.63 6.89 7.00
C ALA A 175 -6.32 7.95 5.94
N VAL A 176 -6.89 7.77 4.76
CA VAL A 176 -7.01 8.85 3.78
C VAL A 176 -8.37 9.51 4.00
N GLU A 177 -8.37 10.82 4.24
CA GLU A 177 -9.56 11.61 4.55
C GLU A 177 -9.98 12.49 3.36
N ASP A 178 -9.04 12.83 2.48
CA ASP A 178 -9.30 13.60 1.26
C ASP A 178 -8.27 13.28 0.16
N LEU A 179 -8.50 13.77 -1.04
CA LEU A 179 -7.60 13.71 -2.18
C LEU A 179 -7.03 15.10 -2.46
N ILE A 180 -5.74 15.17 -2.81
CA ILE A 180 -5.15 16.41 -3.30
C ILE A 180 -5.54 16.54 -4.77
N VAL A 181 -6.28 17.59 -5.12
CA VAL A 181 -6.66 17.87 -6.51
C VAL A 181 -5.95 19.13 -7.01
N ARG A 182 -5.44 19.06 -8.24
CA ARG A 182 -4.77 20.16 -8.95
C ARG A 182 -5.26 20.21 -10.39
N GLU A 183 -5.20 21.38 -11.00
CA GLU A 183 -5.38 21.51 -12.44
C GLU A 183 -4.09 21.04 -13.15
N ASP A 184 -4.24 20.13 -14.13
CA ASP A 184 -3.13 19.69 -14.99
C ASP A 184 -2.86 20.71 -16.11
N PHE A 185 -1.80 20.50 -16.90
CA PHE A 185 -1.44 21.41 -18.00
C PHE A 185 -2.50 21.52 -19.11
N ALA A 186 -3.44 20.58 -19.17
CA ALA A 186 -4.57 20.56 -20.09
C ALA A 186 -5.83 21.20 -19.50
N GLY A 187 -5.74 21.83 -18.32
CA GLY A 187 -6.86 22.48 -17.64
C GLY A 187 -7.81 21.52 -16.94
N ARG A 188 -7.45 20.24 -16.79
CA ARG A 188 -8.31 19.21 -16.19
C ARG A 188 -7.98 19.03 -14.71
N GLN A 189 -9.01 18.79 -13.91
CA GLN A 189 -8.81 18.39 -12.51
C GLN A 189 -8.15 17.01 -12.45
N ARG A 190 -7.02 16.93 -11.76
CA ARG A 190 -6.16 15.76 -11.58
C ARG A 190 -5.95 15.49 -10.10
N VAL A 191 -6.05 14.24 -9.71
CA VAL A 191 -5.63 13.77 -8.38
C VAL A 191 -4.10 13.69 -8.36
N ALA A 192 -3.49 14.38 -7.40
CA ALA A 192 -2.05 14.59 -7.28
C ALA A 192 -1.52 14.23 -5.87
N GLY A 193 -2.28 13.46 -5.09
CA GLY A 193 -1.90 13.08 -3.74
C GLY A 193 -3.07 12.71 -2.86
N VAL A 194 -2.77 12.45 -1.60
CA VAL A 194 -3.73 12.09 -0.56
C VAL A 194 -3.57 12.98 0.66
N VAL A 195 -4.69 13.22 1.34
CA VAL A 195 -4.75 13.87 2.64
C VAL A 195 -4.95 12.78 3.67
N THR A 196 -4.05 12.72 4.65
CA THR A 196 -3.89 11.59 5.56
C THR A 196 -3.99 12.01 7.00
N ASN A 197 -4.44 11.11 7.86
CA ASN A 197 -4.39 11.30 9.30
C ASN A 197 -4.30 9.95 9.99
N TRP A 198 -4.03 9.95 11.29
CA TRP A 198 -4.23 8.73 12.07
C TRP A 198 -5.70 8.32 11.99
N THR A 199 -5.96 7.03 11.80
CA THR A 199 -7.35 6.55 11.64
C THR A 199 -8.22 6.91 12.84
N LEU A 200 -7.65 6.87 14.05
CA LEU A 200 -8.36 7.28 15.26
C LEU A 200 -8.68 8.78 15.29
N VAL A 201 -7.87 9.63 14.66
CA VAL A 201 -8.21 11.05 14.51
C VAL A 201 -9.37 11.21 13.52
N ALA A 202 -9.26 10.55 12.36
CA ALA A 202 -10.27 10.58 11.31
C ALA A 202 -11.67 10.12 11.77
N LEU A 203 -11.73 9.16 12.70
CA LEU A 203 -12.97 8.65 13.28
C LEU A 203 -13.54 9.52 14.41
N ASN A 204 -12.83 10.57 14.82
CA ASN A 204 -13.12 11.30 16.06
C ASN A 204 -13.14 12.84 15.90
N HIS A 205 -13.26 13.36 14.67
CA HIS A 205 -13.34 14.81 14.40
C HIS A 205 -14.45 15.52 15.19
N ASP A 206 -15.58 14.86 15.44
CA ASP A 206 -16.72 15.46 16.17
C ASP A 206 -16.57 15.40 17.70
N THR A 207 -15.51 14.77 18.21
CA THR A 207 -15.35 14.47 19.65
C THR A 207 -14.19 15.20 20.32
N GLN A 208 -13.44 16.02 19.57
CA GLN A 208 -12.28 16.79 20.03
C GLN A 208 -12.25 18.15 19.33
N SER A 209 -11.31 19.02 19.70
CA SER A 209 -10.97 20.17 18.86
C SER A 209 -10.46 19.72 17.49
N CYS A 210 -10.55 20.58 16.48
CA CYS A 210 -10.09 20.26 15.13
C CYS A 210 -8.62 19.78 15.12
N MET A 211 -8.38 18.67 14.44
CA MET A 211 -7.06 18.04 14.31
C MET A 211 -6.74 17.93 12.82
N ASP A 212 -6.06 18.94 12.29
CA ASP A 212 -5.75 19.03 10.87
C ASP A 212 -4.97 17.80 10.36
N PRO A 213 -5.23 17.38 9.10
CA PRO A 213 -4.54 16.25 8.50
C PRO A 213 -3.12 16.62 8.02
N ASN A 214 -2.38 15.59 7.61
CA ASN A 214 -1.12 15.69 6.88
C ASN A 214 -1.34 15.35 5.38
N VAL A 215 -0.31 15.50 4.53
CA VAL A 215 -0.44 15.31 3.08
C VAL A 215 0.71 14.50 2.49
N ILE A 216 0.41 13.75 1.43
CA ILE A 216 1.39 13.06 0.60
C ILE A 216 1.11 13.40 -0.86
N THR A 217 2.10 13.94 -1.57
CA THR A 217 2.02 14.16 -3.02
C THR A 217 2.42 12.89 -3.76
N ALA A 218 1.65 12.52 -4.77
CA ALA A 218 2.05 11.51 -5.74
C ALA A 218 1.31 11.70 -7.07
N PRO A 219 1.98 11.46 -8.21
CA PRO A 219 1.34 11.57 -9.52
C PRO A 219 0.37 10.44 -9.83
N VAL A 220 0.51 9.29 -9.17
CA VAL A 220 -0.35 8.12 -9.39
C VAL A 220 -0.90 7.65 -8.06
N ILE A 221 -2.22 7.71 -7.92
CA ILE A 221 -2.97 7.19 -6.78
C ILE A 221 -3.74 5.95 -7.21
N ILE A 222 -3.63 4.88 -6.44
CA ILE A 222 -4.38 3.64 -6.64
C ILE A 222 -5.29 3.47 -5.43
N THR A 223 -6.59 3.43 -5.64
CA THR A 223 -7.58 3.26 -4.58
C THR A 223 -8.18 1.86 -4.62
N ALA A 224 -8.05 1.15 -3.49
CA ALA A 224 -8.43 -0.24 -3.29
C ALA A 224 -9.15 -0.41 -1.94
N THR A 225 -9.98 0.55 -1.55
CA THR A 225 -10.59 0.64 -0.20
C THR A 225 -11.76 -0.32 0.02
N GLY A 226 -12.07 -1.17 -0.95
CA GLY A 226 -13.19 -2.09 -0.89
C GLY A 226 -14.55 -1.38 -0.94
N HIS A 227 -15.59 -2.05 -0.48
CA HIS A 227 -16.97 -1.52 -0.48
C HIS A 227 -17.57 -1.40 0.93
N ASP A 228 -17.02 -2.13 1.91
CA ASP A 228 -17.57 -2.27 3.26
C ASP A 228 -16.91 -1.31 4.28
N GLY A 229 -17.60 -1.10 5.39
CA GLY A 229 -17.07 -0.39 6.55
C GLY A 229 -17.07 1.14 6.42
N PRO A 230 -16.64 1.84 7.48
CA PRO A 230 -16.69 3.30 7.54
C PRO A 230 -15.78 3.97 6.50
N MET A 231 -14.72 3.28 6.07
CA MET A 231 -13.74 3.78 5.08
C MET A 231 -13.91 3.14 3.68
N GLY A 232 -14.96 2.32 3.49
CA GLY A 232 -15.21 1.62 2.24
C GLY A 232 -15.60 2.55 1.10
N ALA A 233 -15.08 2.27 -0.09
CA ALA A 233 -15.31 3.04 -1.32
C ALA A 233 -15.02 4.54 -1.17
N PHE A 234 -13.99 4.88 -0.41
CA PHE A 234 -13.65 6.25 -0.04
C PHE A 234 -13.50 7.15 -1.27
N SER A 235 -12.63 6.80 -2.21
CA SER A 235 -12.32 7.67 -3.34
C SER A 235 -13.49 7.76 -4.30
N ALA A 236 -14.23 6.67 -4.51
CA ALA A 236 -15.46 6.68 -5.31
C ALA A 236 -16.49 7.68 -4.75
N LYS A 237 -16.75 7.62 -3.43
CA LYS A 237 -17.64 8.58 -2.74
C LYS A 237 -17.08 9.99 -2.79
N ARG A 238 -15.76 10.15 -2.63
CA ARG A 238 -15.10 11.46 -2.63
C ARG A 238 -15.22 12.15 -3.98
N LEU A 239 -15.06 11.43 -5.10
CA LEU A 239 -15.27 11.95 -6.45
C LEU A 239 -16.67 12.56 -6.63
N VAL A 240 -17.70 11.96 -6.05
CA VAL A 240 -19.07 12.53 -6.06
C VAL A 240 -19.13 13.83 -5.27
N SER A 241 -18.65 13.80 -4.02
CA SER A 241 -18.69 14.98 -3.14
C SER A 241 -17.85 16.17 -3.65
N MET A 242 -16.83 15.91 -4.46
CA MET A 242 -16.00 16.93 -5.11
C MET A 242 -16.59 17.41 -6.45
N GLY A 243 -17.69 16.82 -6.92
CA GLY A 243 -18.30 17.16 -8.20
C GLY A 243 -17.54 16.65 -9.44
N LEU A 244 -16.58 15.72 -9.27
CA LEU A 244 -15.87 15.08 -10.39
C LEU A 244 -16.62 13.86 -10.95
N LEU A 245 -17.59 13.34 -10.20
CA LEU A 245 -18.52 12.30 -10.62
C LEU A 245 -19.94 12.74 -10.25
N LYS A 246 -20.91 12.52 -11.15
CA LYS A 246 -22.31 12.93 -10.90
C LYS A 246 -22.92 12.16 -9.73
N GLU A 247 -22.79 10.83 -9.76
CA GLU A 247 -23.36 9.92 -8.77
C GLU A 247 -22.62 8.58 -8.82
N LEU A 248 -22.75 7.77 -7.76
CA LEU A 248 -22.22 6.41 -7.74
C LEU A 248 -23.07 5.48 -8.61
N GLY A 249 -22.42 4.51 -9.24
CA GLY A 249 -23.12 3.40 -9.88
C GLY A 249 -23.85 2.49 -8.88
N ASN A 250 -23.38 2.42 -7.63
CA ASN A 250 -23.86 1.58 -6.52
C ASN A 250 -23.74 0.07 -6.78
N MET A 251 -23.00 -0.63 -5.93
CA MET A 251 -22.81 -2.08 -6.03
C MET A 251 -24.14 -2.84 -6.11
N ARG A 252 -24.24 -3.80 -7.05
CA ARG A 252 -25.46 -4.58 -7.31
C ARG A 252 -25.46 -5.92 -6.57
N GLY A 253 -26.56 -6.66 -6.73
CA GLY A 253 -26.72 -8.01 -6.17
C GLY A 253 -25.60 -8.98 -6.58
N LEU A 254 -25.52 -10.10 -5.88
CA LEU A 254 -24.44 -11.08 -6.07
C LEU A 254 -24.63 -11.87 -7.37
N ASP A 255 -23.62 -11.84 -8.23
CA ASP A 255 -23.49 -12.69 -9.43
C ASP A 255 -22.00 -12.87 -9.74
N MET A 256 -21.41 -14.00 -9.33
CA MET A 256 -19.97 -14.25 -9.46
C MET A 256 -19.49 -14.26 -10.93
N ASN A 257 -20.32 -14.74 -11.85
CA ASN A 257 -19.95 -14.87 -13.26
C ASN A 257 -19.86 -13.51 -13.94
N ARG A 258 -20.78 -12.61 -13.60
CA ARG A 258 -20.78 -11.23 -14.12
C ARG A 258 -19.80 -10.32 -13.38
N ALA A 259 -19.72 -10.45 -12.05
CA ALA A 259 -18.94 -9.58 -11.19
C ALA A 259 -17.44 -9.67 -11.47
N GLU A 260 -16.86 -10.88 -11.45
CA GLU A 260 -15.41 -11.01 -11.49
C GLU A 260 -14.78 -10.45 -12.78
N PRO A 261 -15.29 -10.77 -13.99
CA PRO A 261 -14.78 -10.17 -15.22
C PRO A 261 -15.06 -8.67 -15.30
N ALA A 262 -16.22 -8.19 -14.79
CA ALA A 262 -16.54 -6.76 -14.81
C ALA A 262 -15.54 -5.94 -13.99
N ILE A 263 -15.16 -6.41 -12.81
CA ILE A 263 -14.18 -5.72 -11.96
C ILE A 263 -12.78 -5.72 -12.60
N VAL A 264 -12.32 -6.87 -13.09
CA VAL A 264 -11.01 -6.97 -13.74
C VAL A 264 -10.98 -6.09 -15.00
N ASN A 265 -11.95 -6.24 -15.90
CA ASN A 265 -11.99 -5.48 -17.15
C ASN A 265 -12.27 -3.99 -16.94
N GLY A 266 -12.96 -3.61 -15.86
CA GLY A 266 -13.26 -2.22 -15.52
C GLY A 266 -12.10 -1.48 -14.84
N THR A 267 -11.15 -2.18 -14.20
CA THR A 267 -10.03 -1.55 -13.48
C THR A 267 -9.25 -0.62 -14.40
N ARG A 268 -9.13 0.65 -14.04
CA ARG A 268 -8.59 1.72 -14.90
C ARG A 268 -8.31 3.00 -14.10
N GLU A 269 -7.69 3.97 -14.76
CA GLU A 269 -7.72 5.38 -14.37
C GLU A 269 -9.16 5.93 -14.52
N VAL A 270 -9.86 6.13 -13.41
CA VAL A 270 -11.26 6.60 -13.40
C VAL A 270 -11.36 8.12 -13.43
N ALA A 271 -10.32 8.80 -12.96
CA ALA A 271 -10.08 10.24 -13.09
C ALA A 271 -8.57 10.46 -13.28
N PRO A 272 -8.11 11.56 -13.91
CA PRO A 272 -6.68 11.79 -14.10
C PRO A 272 -5.90 11.64 -12.79
N GLY A 273 -4.91 10.74 -12.77
CA GLY A 273 -4.07 10.43 -11.60
C GLY A 273 -4.68 9.46 -10.59
N LEU A 274 -5.92 8.98 -10.78
CA LEU A 274 -6.61 8.07 -9.85
C LEU A 274 -7.04 6.77 -10.55
N ILE A 275 -6.35 5.68 -10.23
CA ILE A 275 -6.70 4.32 -10.63
C ILE A 275 -7.59 3.70 -9.56
N MET A 276 -8.67 3.05 -9.98
CA MET A 276 -9.57 2.33 -9.08
C MET A 276 -9.54 0.82 -9.36
N THR A 277 -9.41 0.04 -8.30
CA THR A 277 -9.25 -1.42 -8.36
C THR A 277 -10.05 -2.13 -7.26
N GLY A 278 -10.24 -3.43 -7.42
CA GLY A 278 -10.98 -4.26 -6.48
C GLY A 278 -12.43 -3.84 -6.36
N MET A 279 -13.03 -4.11 -5.20
CA MET A 279 -14.46 -3.90 -5.00
C MET A 279 -14.90 -2.43 -4.89
N GLU A 280 -13.97 -1.50 -4.65
CA GLU A 280 -14.30 -0.07 -4.70
C GLU A 280 -14.84 0.33 -6.08
N LEU A 281 -14.29 -0.28 -7.14
CA LEU A 281 -14.76 -0.09 -8.51
C LEU A 281 -16.22 -0.51 -8.71
N SER A 282 -16.72 -1.47 -7.92
CA SER A 282 -18.11 -1.91 -8.04
C SER A 282 -19.11 -0.83 -7.62
N GLU A 283 -18.73 0.02 -6.65
CA GLU A 283 -19.54 1.16 -6.20
C GLU A 283 -19.50 2.29 -7.23
N HIS A 284 -18.32 2.52 -7.82
CA HIS A 284 -18.15 3.52 -8.87
C HIS A 284 -18.96 3.16 -10.12
N ASP A 285 -18.78 1.95 -10.67
CA ASP A 285 -19.38 1.54 -11.95
C ASP A 285 -20.77 0.90 -11.81
N GLY A 286 -21.18 0.49 -10.60
CA GLY A 286 -22.44 -0.19 -10.37
C GLY A 286 -22.47 -1.63 -10.85
N SER A 287 -21.38 -2.36 -10.58
CA SER A 287 -21.22 -3.79 -10.94
C SER A 287 -21.80 -4.73 -9.88
N ASN A 288 -22.08 -5.97 -10.26
CA ASN A 288 -22.42 -7.05 -9.31
C ASN A 288 -21.27 -7.31 -8.33
N ARG A 289 -21.61 -7.81 -7.13
CA ARG A 289 -20.62 -8.34 -6.18
C ARG A 289 -20.37 -9.83 -6.40
N MET A 290 -19.16 -10.32 -6.07
CA MET A 290 -18.82 -11.74 -6.16
C MET A 290 -18.92 -12.51 -4.84
N GLY A 291 -19.00 -11.84 -3.69
CA GLY A 291 -19.03 -12.54 -2.40
C GLY A 291 -17.71 -13.29 -2.11
N PRO A 292 -17.75 -14.54 -1.62
CA PRO A 292 -16.57 -15.23 -1.08
C PRO A 292 -15.67 -15.90 -2.13
N THR A 293 -15.34 -15.20 -3.23
CA THR A 293 -14.32 -15.62 -4.23
C THR A 293 -13.37 -14.46 -4.52
N PHE A 294 -12.08 -14.75 -4.67
CA PHE A 294 -11.02 -13.74 -4.60
C PHE A 294 -10.22 -13.55 -5.90
N GLY A 295 -10.54 -14.30 -6.96
CA GLY A 295 -9.81 -14.25 -8.23
C GLY A 295 -9.81 -12.87 -8.86
N ALA A 296 -10.96 -12.20 -8.87
CA ALA A 296 -11.07 -10.82 -9.36
C ALA A 296 -10.23 -9.83 -8.58
N MET A 297 -10.10 -9.97 -7.25
CA MET A 297 -9.30 -9.02 -6.46
C MET A 297 -7.82 -9.11 -6.83
N MET A 298 -7.32 -10.34 -7.00
CA MET A 298 -5.95 -10.59 -7.45
C MET A 298 -5.74 -9.99 -8.84
N ALA A 299 -6.54 -10.42 -9.83
CA ALA A 299 -6.39 -10.01 -11.23
C ALA A 299 -6.62 -8.50 -11.44
N SER A 300 -7.56 -7.90 -10.71
CA SER A 300 -7.80 -6.46 -10.72
C SER A 300 -6.61 -5.70 -10.14
N GLY A 301 -6.00 -6.16 -9.05
CA GLY A 301 -4.78 -5.57 -8.51
C GLY A 301 -3.60 -5.64 -9.50
N VAL A 302 -3.42 -6.78 -10.17
CA VAL A 302 -2.40 -6.94 -11.23
C VAL A 302 -2.62 -5.92 -12.35
N LYS A 303 -3.87 -5.79 -12.84
CA LYS A 303 -4.19 -4.81 -13.88
C LYS A 303 -3.97 -3.37 -13.42
N ALA A 304 -4.29 -3.05 -12.16
CA ALA A 304 -4.03 -1.72 -11.60
C ALA A 304 -2.53 -1.38 -11.60
N ALA A 305 -1.66 -2.36 -11.35
CA ALA A 305 -0.21 -2.17 -11.46
C ALA A 305 0.22 -1.85 -12.90
N HIS A 306 -0.37 -2.51 -13.91
CA HIS A 306 -0.09 -2.22 -15.32
C HIS A 306 -0.53 -0.80 -15.69
N GLU A 307 -1.71 -0.37 -15.26
CA GLU A 307 -2.19 0.99 -15.48
C GLU A 307 -1.30 2.02 -14.77
N ALA A 308 -0.85 1.73 -13.55
CA ALA A 308 0.03 2.62 -12.81
C ALA A 308 1.35 2.84 -13.52
N ILE A 309 1.97 1.77 -14.03
CA ILE A 309 3.20 1.87 -14.85
C ILE A 309 2.93 2.73 -16.08
N ARG A 310 1.84 2.44 -16.83
CA ARG A 310 1.48 3.18 -18.04
C ARG A 310 1.32 4.69 -17.81
N ILE A 311 0.63 5.07 -16.73
CA ILE A 311 0.39 6.48 -16.39
C ILE A 311 1.68 7.15 -15.91
N PHE A 312 2.47 6.43 -15.11
CA PHE A 312 3.70 6.97 -14.54
C PHE A 312 4.73 7.34 -15.61
N GLU A 313 4.81 6.62 -16.73
CA GLU A 313 5.71 6.97 -17.85
C GLU A 313 5.47 8.38 -18.42
N THR A 314 4.27 8.93 -18.23
CA THR A 314 3.92 10.28 -18.65
C THR A 314 3.88 11.29 -17.51
N ALA A 315 4.05 10.83 -16.27
CA ALA A 315 3.97 11.68 -15.09
C ALA A 315 5.26 12.48 -14.89
N GLN A 316 5.13 13.75 -14.49
CA GLN A 316 6.27 14.57 -14.10
C GLN A 316 6.05 15.20 -12.72
N ILE A 317 7.08 15.08 -11.87
CA ILE A 317 7.13 15.74 -10.57
C ILE A 317 8.27 16.76 -10.59
N VAL A 318 7.94 18.04 -10.35
CA VAL A 318 8.92 19.13 -10.22
C VAL A 318 8.67 19.83 -8.90
N ASP A 319 9.70 19.91 -8.05
CA ASP A 319 9.65 20.52 -6.71
C ASP A 319 8.47 20.03 -5.84
N GLY A 320 8.21 18.72 -5.89
CA GLY A 320 7.11 18.12 -5.12
C GLY A 320 5.71 18.48 -5.64
N LYS A 321 5.59 18.97 -6.87
CA LYS A 321 4.31 19.20 -7.56
C LYS A 321 4.21 18.29 -8.79
N VAL A 322 3.04 17.68 -8.98
CA VAL A 322 2.71 16.96 -10.20
C VAL A 322 2.41 17.98 -11.31
N VAL A 323 3.19 17.97 -12.39
CA VAL A 323 3.13 18.95 -13.49
C VAL A 323 2.81 18.34 -14.86
N GLY A 324 2.88 17.01 -14.98
CA GLY A 324 2.56 16.23 -16.18
C GLY A 324 1.79 14.97 -15.81
#